data_AF-A0A8J9S124-F1
#
_entry.id   AF-A0A8J9S124-F1
#
_cell.length_a   1.000
_cell.length_b   1.000
_cell.length_c   1.000
_cell.angle_alpha   90.00
_cell.angle_beta   90.00
_cell.angle_gamma   90.00
#
_symmetry.space_group_name_H-M   'P 1'
#
loop_
_entity.id
_entity.type
_entity.pdbx_description
1 polymer ?
#
loop_
_entity_poly.entity_id
_entity_poly.type
_entity_poly.pdbx_seq_one_letter_code
_entity_poly.pdbx_strand_id
1 'polypeptide(L)'
;MADADAPNAPEAGLAPAVAANAPGIVGDAQAAAYAAFAAAEAQMANALAVLAGEAPPDAQPFPPPPGVADIPVGLPPVVVDAPLIDPYDSLLMRAGMNYGTRKAFSKEGYGLMSDLVTLNQKQLESLIDMMNKKHCGKSFQGAIPLGLNLVAEDLEIDIGHKTKTTLKVILHWADLQKSLGLDVNAEDYTDVVGQLARERMDEEEKILEAAKKLTPSKPTTLKDMTKWRSFFENWNSYMSQCRGAAAIPLSYVYRTNKQPETALVGTYVNMDAYLVAQTVLSGSNFEIDNQRVFDEFKEAITTTGPGWSFIKTYNRSKDGRAAILKLKEQAEGTLNESVCRDDAIKILSTTPYNGPSCNWNIDMLLQKFQYAISELVEIDGVALPDGQLVTYLVQALKDPSLSYVRDTIRTNATYRNSFPEAQLFVKTFVSSSTSKSENTPRQVNDVQTSGSGASGGSKKGGTGKGASKPTPFKGAVTACSYTPGEWKSLSKDQQEKVRSLRNKKKQGGKPEESERSVDSVARGEPVDTKEDH
;
A
#
# COMPACT_ATOMS: atom_id res chain seq x y z
N MET A 1 20.49 -37.76 48.26
CA MET A 1 21.12 -39.02 47.82
C MET A 1 20.02 -39.74 47.05
N ALA A 2 19.93 -39.48 45.74
CA ALA A 2 20.63 -40.21 44.67
C ALA A 2 19.91 -41.55 44.43
N ASP A 3 19.50 -41.99 43.25
CA ASP A 3 19.55 -41.56 41.84
C ASP A 3 18.45 -42.40 41.14
N ALA A 4 17.62 -41.83 40.26
CA ALA A 4 17.67 -41.96 38.80
C ALA A 4 17.65 -43.40 38.24
N ASP A 5 16.56 -43.78 37.54
CA ASP A 5 16.64 -44.20 36.13
C ASP A 5 15.27 -44.07 35.43
N ALA A 6 15.29 -43.63 34.18
CA ALA A 6 14.13 -43.33 33.31
C ALA A 6 13.96 -44.44 32.24
N PRO A 7 13.23 -44.28 31.11
CA PRO A 7 12.01 -43.52 30.78
C PRO A 7 10.95 -44.37 30.04
N ASN A 8 9.69 -43.90 29.92
CA ASN A 8 8.87 -44.18 28.72
C ASN A 8 7.78 -43.11 28.48
N ALA A 9 7.46 -42.92 27.21
CA ALA A 9 6.79 -41.78 26.55
C ALA A 9 5.38 -41.36 27.06
N PRO A 10 4.92 -40.12 26.78
CA PRO A 10 3.53 -39.74 26.96
C PRO A 10 2.71 -39.77 25.65
N GLU A 11 1.51 -40.34 25.78
CA GLU A 11 0.41 -40.33 24.81
C GLU A 11 -0.10 -38.93 24.48
N ALA A 12 -0.53 -38.77 23.24
CA ALA A 12 -1.25 -37.61 22.73
C ALA A 12 -2.73 -37.63 23.13
N GLY A 13 -3.23 -36.51 23.66
CA GLY A 13 -4.63 -36.29 24.02
C GLY A 13 -5.11 -34.90 23.61
N LEU A 14 -5.99 -34.89 22.59
CA LEU A 14 -6.95 -33.89 22.10
C LEU A 14 -6.98 -32.45 22.67
N ALA A 15 -6.97 -31.48 21.75
CA ALA A 15 -7.57 -30.14 21.91
C ALA A 15 -8.73 -29.93 20.90
N PRO A 16 -9.77 -29.14 21.24
CA PRO A 16 -11.04 -29.09 20.52
C PRO A 16 -11.07 -28.06 19.38
N ALA A 17 -11.97 -28.31 18.43
CA ALA A 17 -12.24 -27.51 17.25
C ALA A 17 -12.85 -26.12 17.57
N VAL A 18 -12.33 -25.09 16.90
CA VAL A 18 -13.00 -23.78 16.75
C VAL A 18 -13.22 -23.52 15.27
N ALA A 19 -14.49 -23.42 14.89
CA ALA A 19 -14.98 -23.23 13.53
C ALA A 19 -14.58 -21.86 12.96
N ALA A 20 -13.90 -21.87 11.82
CA ALA A 20 -13.72 -20.69 10.97
C ALA A 20 -14.89 -20.58 9.98
N ASN A 21 -15.64 -19.48 10.09
CA ASN A 21 -16.64 -19.08 9.11
C ASN A 21 -15.94 -18.57 7.84
N ALA A 22 -16.27 -19.18 6.70
CA ALA A 22 -15.85 -18.76 5.36
C ALA A 22 -16.67 -17.55 4.86
N PRO A 23 -16.09 -16.76 3.94
CA PRO A 23 -16.82 -16.54 2.70
C PRO A 23 -15.93 -16.66 1.45
N GLY A 24 -16.51 -17.28 0.40
CA GLY A 24 -16.37 -16.76 -0.96
C GLY A 24 -15.35 -17.43 -1.90
N ILE A 25 -15.74 -18.58 -2.43
CA ILE A 25 -15.39 -19.22 -3.71
C ILE A 25 -14.83 -18.25 -4.79
N VAL A 26 -13.52 -17.97 -4.76
CA VAL A 26 -12.69 -17.50 -5.91
C VAL A 26 -11.21 -17.94 -5.76
N GLY A 27 -10.76 -18.31 -4.55
CA GLY A 27 -9.34 -18.55 -4.25
C GLY A 27 -8.70 -19.84 -4.78
N ASP A 28 -9.47 -20.91 -4.98
CA ASP A 28 -8.88 -22.24 -5.23
C ASP A 28 -8.31 -22.41 -6.64
N ALA A 29 -8.90 -21.77 -7.65
CA ALA A 29 -8.40 -21.83 -9.03
C ALA A 29 -7.12 -21.00 -9.21
N GLN A 30 -7.04 -19.86 -8.53
CA GLN A 30 -5.89 -18.98 -8.56
C GLN A 30 -4.71 -19.59 -7.79
N ALA A 31 -4.96 -20.16 -6.60
CA ALA A 31 -3.95 -20.91 -5.85
C ALA A 31 -3.43 -22.14 -6.62
N ALA A 32 -4.29 -22.84 -7.36
CA ALA A 32 -3.88 -23.96 -8.22
C ALA A 32 -3.02 -23.49 -9.41
N ALA A 33 -3.32 -22.34 -10.01
CA ALA A 33 -2.52 -21.76 -11.08
C ALA A 33 -1.11 -21.34 -10.59
N TYR A 34 -1.01 -20.75 -9.38
CA TYR A 34 0.28 -20.44 -8.76
C TYR A 34 1.09 -21.69 -8.40
N ALA A 35 0.44 -22.75 -7.91
CA ALA A 35 1.08 -24.02 -7.62
C ALA A 35 1.59 -24.71 -8.90
N ALA A 36 0.84 -24.60 -10.00
CA ALA A 36 1.27 -25.11 -11.31
C ALA A 36 2.47 -24.33 -11.87
N PHE A 37 2.52 -23.01 -11.66
CA PHE A 37 3.67 -22.19 -12.05
C PHE A 37 4.92 -22.53 -11.24
N ALA A 38 4.79 -22.69 -9.92
CA ALA A 38 5.89 -23.10 -9.05
C ALA A 38 6.39 -24.53 -9.37
N ALA A 39 5.49 -25.43 -9.77
CA ALA A 39 5.85 -26.78 -10.22
C ALA A 39 6.59 -26.77 -11.57
N ALA A 40 6.18 -25.92 -12.51
CA ALA A 40 6.85 -25.76 -13.80
C ALA A 40 8.25 -25.12 -13.64
N GLU A 41 8.38 -24.15 -12.74
CA GLU A 41 9.66 -23.49 -12.43
C GLU A 41 10.62 -24.44 -11.69
N ALA A 42 10.12 -25.27 -10.77
CA ALA A 42 10.90 -26.33 -10.13
C ALA A 42 11.36 -27.41 -11.13
N GLN A 43 10.55 -27.73 -12.15
CA GLN A 43 10.95 -28.66 -13.22
C GLN A 43 12.01 -28.04 -14.13
N MET A 44 11.94 -26.74 -14.40
CA MET A 44 12.94 -26.00 -15.18
C MET A 44 14.29 -25.90 -14.44
N ALA A 45 14.27 -25.65 -13.13
CA ALA A 45 15.47 -25.67 -12.29
C ALA A 45 16.13 -27.06 -12.23
N ASN A 46 15.32 -28.13 -12.19
CA ASN A 46 15.83 -29.51 -12.19
C ASN A 46 16.42 -29.89 -13.57
N ALA A 47 15.82 -29.42 -14.67
CA ALA A 47 16.36 -29.61 -16.02
C ALA A 47 17.70 -28.88 -16.22
N LEU A 48 17.85 -27.69 -15.64
CA LEU A 48 19.11 -26.92 -15.64
C LEU A 48 20.21 -27.59 -14.80
N ALA A 49 19.87 -28.20 -13.66
CA ALA A 49 20.83 -28.96 -12.85
C ALA A 49 21.33 -30.23 -13.56
N VAL A 50 20.47 -30.91 -14.33
CA VAL A 50 20.84 -32.07 -15.15
C VAL A 50 21.74 -31.69 -16.33
N LEU A 51 21.55 -30.49 -16.90
CA LEU A 51 22.41 -29.95 -17.98
C LEU A 51 23.77 -29.43 -17.48
N ALA A 52 23.89 -29.09 -16.20
CA ALA A 52 25.12 -28.60 -15.57
C ALA A 52 26.13 -29.71 -15.18
N GLY A 53 25.77 -30.99 -15.33
CA GLY A 53 26.71 -32.11 -15.17
C GLY A 53 27.22 -32.37 -13.74
N GLU A 54 26.54 -31.87 -12.71
CA GLU A 54 26.87 -32.23 -11.32
C GLU A 54 26.20 -33.56 -10.95
N ALA A 55 26.99 -34.63 -10.92
CA ALA A 55 26.55 -35.94 -10.44
C ALA A 55 26.37 -35.92 -8.90
N PRO A 56 25.30 -36.53 -8.35
CA PRO A 56 25.20 -36.73 -6.90
C PRO A 56 26.25 -37.77 -6.43
N PRO A 57 26.84 -37.60 -5.23
CA PRO A 57 27.74 -38.59 -4.67
C PRO A 57 26.94 -39.80 -4.19
N ASP A 58 27.55 -40.98 -4.30
CA ASP A 58 27.10 -42.29 -3.81
C ASP A 58 26.03 -43.04 -4.64
N ALA A 59 26.52 -43.81 -5.63
CA ALA A 59 25.87 -45.05 -6.05
C ALA A 59 26.93 -46.16 -6.25
N GLN A 60 26.89 -47.17 -5.38
CA GLN A 60 27.71 -48.39 -5.44
C GLN A 60 27.29 -49.29 -6.64
N PRO A 61 28.22 -50.07 -7.22
CA PRO A 61 27.94 -50.85 -8.44
C PRO A 61 27.25 -52.18 -8.11
N PHE A 62 26.13 -52.47 -8.79
CA PHE A 62 25.52 -53.81 -8.81
C PHE A 62 26.05 -54.64 -10.01
N PRO A 63 26.23 -55.97 -9.86
CA PRO A 63 26.83 -56.82 -10.89
C PRO A 63 25.79 -57.28 -11.95
N PRO A 64 26.24 -57.69 -13.15
CA PRO A 64 25.34 -58.07 -14.24
C PRO A 64 24.88 -59.53 -14.11
N PRO A 65 23.65 -59.88 -14.55
CA PRO A 65 23.24 -61.28 -14.72
C PRO A 65 23.68 -61.86 -16.08
N PRO A 66 23.85 -63.19 -16.19
CA PRO A 66 24.57 -63.83 -17.29
C PRO A 66 23.67 -64.25 -18.47
N GLY A 67 24.19 -64.02 -19.68
CA GLY A 67 24.13 -64.93 -20.82
C GLY A 67 22.83 -65.03 -21.62
N VAL A 68 22.79 -64.39 -22.80
CA VAL A 68 22.21 -64.97 -24.03
C VAL A 68 23.00 -64.48 -25.28
N ALA A 69 23.74 -65.43 -25.84
CA ALA A 69 24.12 -65.68 -27.25
C ALA A 69 24.43 -64.55 -28.25
N ASP A 70 25.59 -64.72 -28.90
CA ASP A 70 26.09 -64.08 -30.12
C ASP A 70 25.10 -64.08 -31.31
N ILE A 71 24.94 -62.91 -31.95
CA ILE A 71 24.42 -62.73 -33.32
C ILE A 71 25.25 -61.60 -33.98
N PRO A 72 25.65 -61.71 -35.26
CA PRO A 72 26.87 -61.09 -35.78
C PRO A 72 26.73 -59.62 -36.14
N VAL A 73 27.89 -58.95 -36.09
CA VAL A 73 28.19 -57.60 -36.56
C VAL A 73 27.55 -57.31 -37.92
N GLY A 74 26.52 -56.47 -37.92
CA GLY A 74 25.90 -55.88 -39.11
C GLY A 74 25.71 -54.38 -38.86
N LEU A 75 26.22 -53.57 -39.79
CA LEU A 75 26.19 -52.10 -39.95
C LEU A 75 25.54 -51.24 -38.84
N PRO A 76 26.16 -50.12 -38.45
CA PRO A 76 25.51 -49.18 -37.53
C PRO A 76 24.16 -48.72 -38.12
N PRO A 77 23.07 -48.70 -37.34
CA PRO A 77 21.86 -48.04 -37.78
C PRO A 77 22.24 -46.58 -38.01
N VAL A 78 22.01 -46.11 -39.24
CA VAL A 78 22.00 -44.68 -39.56
C VAL A 78 21.01 -44.06 -38.59
N VAL A 79 21.52 -43.36 -37.58
CA VAL A 79 20.75 -42.42 -36.79
C VAL A 79 20.37 -41.35 -37.78
N VAL A 80 19.18 -41.49 -38.38
CA VAL A 80 18.50 -40.38 -39.00
C VAL A 80 18.21 -39.41 -37.87
N ASP A 81 19.08 -38.41 -37.71
CA ASP A 81 18.78 -37.21 -36.94
C ASP A 81 17.38 -36.76 -37.35
N ALA A 82 16.46 -36.80 -36.39
CA ALA A 82 15.19 -36.12 -36.55
C ALA A 82 15.52 -34.66 -36.90
N PRO A 83 14.90 -34.05 -37.93
CA PRO A 83 15.28 -32.71 -38.33
C PRO A 83 15.08 -31.79 -37.13
N LEU A 84 16.16 -31.15 -36.68
CA LEU A 84 16.15 -30.07 -35.71
C LEU A 84 15.23 -28.98 -36.25
N ILE A 85 13.95 -29.04 -35.89
CA ILE A 85 13.01 -27.96 -36.17
C ILE A 85 13.44 -26.82 -35.26
N ASP A 86 13.83 -25.69 -35.87
CA ASP A 86 14.18 -24.47 -35.16
C ASP A 86 13.10 -24.15 -34.10
N PRO A 87 13.48 -23.97 -32.81
CA PRO A 87 12.53 -23.67 -31.74
C PRO A 87 11.63 -22.46 -32.04
N TYR A 88 12.16 -21.46 -32.76
CA TYR A 88 11.39 -20.30 -33.17
C TYR A 88 10.36 -20.64 -34.27
N ASP A 89 10.76 -21.43 -35.26
CA ASP A 89 9.88 -21.91 -36.33
C ASP A 89 8.74 -22.80 -35.75
N SER A 90 9.05 -23.59 -34.73
CA SER A 90 8.08 -24.38 -33.94
C SER A 90 7.09 -23.50 -33.16
N LEU A 91 7.57 -22.41 -32.55
CA LEU A 91 6.74 -21.43 -31.85
C LEU A 91 5.77 -20.73 -32.81
N LEU A 92 6.23 -20.29 -33.98
CA LEU A 92 5.37 -19.67 -34.99
C LEU A 92 4.32 -20.65 -35.52
N MET A 93 4.68 -21.93 -35.66
CA MET A 93 3.73 -22.98 -36.04
C MET A 93 2.64 -23.15 -34.97
N ARG A 94 3.00 -23.22 -33.68
CA ARG A 94 2.04 -23.27 -32.55
C ARG A 94 1.19 -22.01 -32.44
N ALA A 95 1.73 -20.85 -32.83
CA ALA A 95 0.95 -19.61 -32.93
C ALA A 95 -0.13 -19.65 -34.02
N GLY A 96 -0.13 -20.68 -34.88
CA GLY A 96 -1.12 -20.89 -35.93
C GLY A 96 -0.70 -20.36 -37.30
N MET A 97 0.60 -20.14 -37.53
CA MET A 97 1.09 -19.80 -38.88
C MET A 97 1.32 -21.06 -39.71
N ASN A 98 0.74 -21.10 -40.91
CA ASN A 98 1.07 -22.13 -41.91
C ASN A 98 2.51 -21.94 -42.45
N TYR A 99 2.99 -22.90 -43.23
CA TYR A 99 4.37 -22.90 -43.72
C TYR A 99 4.69 -21.67 -44.59
N GLY A 100 3.81 -21.33 -45.54
CA GLY A 100 3.97 -20.19 -46.43
C GLY A 100 4.08 -18.86 -45.67
N THR A 101 3.22 -18.67 -44.66
CA THR A 101 3.20 -17.48 -43.81
C THR A 101 4.47 -17.35 -42.99
N ARG A 102 4.98 -18.43 -42.37
CA ARG A 102 6.24 -18.40 -41.61
C ARG A 102 7.43 -18.02 -42.48
N LYS A 103 7.53 -18.58 -43.68
CA LYS A 103 8.62 -18.23 -44.61
C LYS A 103 8.49 -16.82 -45.16
N ALA A 104 7.27 -16.30 -45.35
CA ALA A 104 7.06 -14.90 -45.67
C ALA A 104 7.46 -13.97 -44.52
N PHE A 105 7.11 -14.32 -43.27
CA PHE A 105 7.45 -13.58 -42.06
C PHE A 105 8.97 -13.46 -41.88
N SER A 106 9.69 -14.59 -42.07
CA SER A 106 11.16 -14.62 -42.07
C SER A 106 11.77 -13.77 -43.20
N LYS A 107 11.18 -13.76 -44.40
CA LYS A 107 11.63 -12.91 -45.53
C LYS A 107 11.48 -11.40 -45.26
N GLU A 108 10.52 -10.99 -44.43
CA GLU A 108 10.37 -9.60 -44.00
C GLU A 108 11.36 -9.21 -42.88
N GLY A 109 12.26 -10.10 -42.48
CA GLY A 109 13.33 -9.84 -41.52
C GLY A 109 13.02 -10.27 -40.08
N TYR A 110 11.93 -11.00 -39.84
CA TYR A 110 11.57 -11.54 -38.53
C TYR A 110 11.83 -13.05 -38.48
N GLY A 111 13.08 -13.41 -38.71
CA GLY A 111 13.52 -14.81 -38.77
C GLY A 111 13.89 -15.39 -37.41
N LEU A 112 14.10 -14.54 -36.41
CA LEU A 112 14.54 -14.93 -35.06
C LEU A 112 13.61 -14.36 -33.98
N MET A 113 13.67 -14.97 -32.80
CA MET A 113 12.96 -14.48 -31.62
C MET A 113 13.39 -13.05 -31.26
N SER A 114 14.69 -12.73 -31.34
CA SER A 114 15.22 -11.40 -31.06
C SER A 114 14.54 -10.31 -31.89
N ASP A 115 14.28 -10.59 -33.17
CA ASP A 115 13.65 -9.65 -34.10
C ASP A 115 12.19 -9.42 -33.72
N LEU A 116 11.48 -10.48 -33.34
CA LEU A 116 10.09 -10.41 -32.91
C LEU A 116 9.96 -9.54 -31.66
N VAL A 117 10.80 -9.72 -30.64
CA VAL A 117 10.70 -8.94 -29.38
C VAL A 117 11.22 -7.50 -29.52
N THR A 118 11.70 -7.07 -30.69
CA THR A 118 11.90 -5.63 -30.95
C THR A 118 10.60 -4.90 -31.23
N LEU A 119 9.54 -5.63 -31.61
CA LEU A 119 8.26 -5.07 -31.97
C LEU A 119 7.42 -4.78 -30.72
N ASN A 120 6.80 -3.60 -30.70
CA ASN A 120 5.66 -3.39 -29.82
C ASN A 120 4.35 -3.87 -30.49
N GLN A 121 3.27 -3.96 -29.71
CA GLN A 121 1.98 -4.44 -30.22
C GLN A 121 1.47 -3.65 -31.43
N LYS A 122 1.66 -2.32 -31.48
CA LYS A 122 1.20 -1.49 -32.61
C LYS A 122 2.00 -1.76 -33.89
N GLN A 123 3.31 -1.94 -33.76
CA GLN A 123 4.18 -2.29 -34.88
C GLN A 123 3.86 -3.68 -35.42
N LEU A 124 3.57 -4.64 -34.55
CA LEU A 124 3.09 -5.97 -34.94
C LEU A 124 1.79 -5.88 -35.75
N GLU A 125 0.81 -5.08 -35.31
CA GLU A 125 -0.43 -4.89 -36.07
C GLU A 125 -0.18 -4.31 -37.46
N SER A 126 0.64 -3.25 -37.54
CA SER A 126 1.01 -2.65 -38.82
C SER A 126 1.76 -3.61 -39.73
N LEU A 127 2.62 -4.48 -39.17
CA LEU A 127 3.34 -5.52 -39.91
C LEU A 127 2.36 -6.54 -40.50
N ILE A 128 1.43 -7.04 -39.69
CA ILE A 128 0.41 -8.00 -40.10
C ILE A 128 -0.48 -7.40 -41.20
N ASP A 129 -0.94 -6.17 -41.02
CA ASP A 129 -1.80 -5.49 -42.02
C ASP A 129 -1.04 -5.27 -43.34
N MET A 130 0.26 -4.94 -43.28
CA MET A 130 1.13 -4.81 -44.44
C MET A 130 1.30 -6.16 -45.16
N MET A 131 1.58 -7.23 -44.41
CA MET A 131 1.76 -8.58 -44.97
C MET A 131 0.48 -9.09 -45.63
N ASN A 132 -0.66 -9.00 -44.94
CA ASN A 132 -1.96 -9.40 -45.49
C ASN A 132 -2.30 -8.59 -46.74
N LYS A 133 -2.01 -7.29 -46.78
CA LYS A 133 -2.23 -6.46 -47.98
C LYS A 133 -1.30 -6.83 -49.14
N LYS A 134 -0.01 -7.08 -48.87
CA LYS A 134 1.01 -7.39 -49.88
C LYS A 134 0.83 -8.79 -50.48
N HIS A 135 0.34 -9.72 -49.67
CA HIS A 135 0.28 -11.15 -50.00
C HIS A 135 -1.13 -11.73 -50.12
N CYS A 136 -2.19 -10.92 -50.03
CA CYS A 136 -3.58 -11.36 -50.21
C CYS A 136 -3.76 -12.29 -51.43
N GLY A 137 -4.20 -13.53 -51.19
CA GLY A 137 -4.43 -14.56 -52.21
C GLY A 137 -3.17 -15.07 -52.92
N LYS A 138 -1.97 -14.81 -52.37
CA LYS A 138 -0.70 -15.27 -52.93
C LYS A 138 -0.15 -16.41 -52.09
N SER A 139 0.32 -17.45 -52.78
CA SER A 139 1.09 -18.52 -52.15
C SER A 139 2.59 -18.22 -52.16
N PHE A 140 3.30 -18.77 -51.19
CA PHE A 140 4.74 -18.71 -51.12
C PHE A 140 5.40 -19.44 -52.31
N GLN A 141 6.22 -18.73 -53.07
CA GLN A 141 6.92 -19.24 -54.26
C GLN A 141 8.40 -19.53 -53.96
N GLY A 142 8.70 -20.47 -53.07
CA GLY A 142 10.07 -20.86 -52.74
C GLY A 142 10.27 -22.38 -52.70
N ALA A 143 11.53 -22.82 -52.58
CA ALA A 143 11.85 -24.23 -52.48
C ALA A 143 11.20 -24.86 -51.24
N ILE A 144 10.45 -25.94 -51.45
CA ILE A 144 9.86 -26.75 -50.39
C ILE A 144 10.87 -27.85 -50.04
N PRO A 145 11.25 -28.03 -48.76
CA PRO A 145 12.15 -29.09 -48.34
C PRO A 145 11.63 -30.47 -48.76
N LEU A 146 12.55 -31.33 -49.22
CA LEU A 146 12.22 -32.72 -49.57
C LEU A 146 11.66 -33.44 -48.34
N GLY A 147 10.48 -34.05 -48.50
CA GLY A 147 9.80 -34.81 -47.44
C GLY A 147 8.57 -34.13 -46.79
N LEU A 148 8.29 -32.86 -47.10
CA LEU A 148 7.07 -32.17 -46.68
C LEU A 148 5.96 -32.31 -47.74
N ASN A 149 4.87 -33.00 -47.40
CA ASN A 149 3.66 -33.04 -48.22
C ASN A 149 2.75 -31.86 -47.86
N LEU A 150 2.98 -30.70 -48.48
CA LEU A 150 2.20 -29.49 -48.27
C LEU A 150 1.07 -29.37 -49.31
N VAL A 151 -0.11 -28.96 -48.86
CA VAL A 151 -1.25 -28.63 -49.74
C VAL A 151 -1.18 -27.14 -50.13
N ALA A 152 -1.90 -26.73 -51.17
CA ALA A 152 -1.92 -25.33 -51.62
C ALA A 152 -2.27 -24.32 -50.50
N GLU A 153 -3.15 -24.72 -49.58
CA GLU A 153 -3.56 -23.94 -48.39
C GLU A 153 -2.40 -23.72 -47.40
N ASP A 154 -1.46 -24.68 -47.28
CA ASP A 154 -0.29 -24.55 -46.40
C ASP A 154 0.74 -23.53 -46.91
N LEU A 155 0.65 -23.20 -48.20
CA LEU A 155 1.52 -22.24 -48.88
C LEU A 155 0.88 -20.86 -48.99
N GLU A 156 -0.42 -20.71 -48.81
CA GLU A 156 -1.11 -19.42 -48.83
C GLU A 156 -0.57 -18.51 -47.71
N ILE A 157 -0.32 -17.24 -48.03
CA ILE A 157 0.20 -16.28 -47.06
C ILE A 157 -0.98 -15.47 -46.52
N ASP A 158 -1.46 -15.84 -45.34
CA ASP A 158 -2.51 -15.13 -44.61
C ASP A 158 -2.28 -15.23 -43.10
N ILE A 159 -2.37 -14.09 -42.40
CA ILE A 159 -2.31 -14.02 -40.95
C ILE A 159 -3.73 -13.74 -40.44
N GLY A 160 -4.41 -14.82 -40.05
CA GLY A 160 -5.74 -14.75 -39.46
C GLY A 160 -5.77 -14.12 -38.06
N HIS A 161 -6.98 -13.77 -37.60
CA HIS A 161 -7.20 -13.10 -36.31
C HIS A 161 -6.64 -13.89 -35.11
N LYS A 162 -6.82 -15.21 -35.08
CA LYS A 162 -6.32 -16.07 -33.99
C LYS A 162 -4.78 -16.00 -33.87
N THR A 163 -4.10 -16.01 -35.00
CA THR A 163 -2.63 -15.89 -35.07
C THR A 163 -2.19 -14.52 -34.61
N LYS A 164 -2.86 -13.44 -35.06
CA LYS A 164 -2.63 -12.07 -34.58
C LYS A 164 -2.75 -11.96 -33.06
N THR A 165 -3.83 -12.48 -32.46
CA THR A 165 -4.01 -12.46 -31.00
C THR A 165 -2.92 -13.24 -30.29
N THR A 166 -2.54 -14.42 -30.81
CA THR A 166 -1.50 -15.25 -30.17
C THR A 166 -0.12 -14.59 -30.23
N LEU A 167 0.23 -13.92 -31.33
CA LEU A 167 1.50 -13.17 -31.42
C LEU A 167 1.55 -12.00 -30.43
N LYS A 168 0.42 -11.31 -30.19
CA LYS A 168 0.35 -10.27 -29.15
C LYS A 168 0.66 -10.83 -27.76
N VAL A 169 0.14 -12.02 -27.46
CA VAL A 169 0.41 -12.73 -26.19
C VAL A 169 1.89 -13.07 -26.07
N ILE A 170 2.52 -13.57 -27.14
CA ILE A 170 3.95 -13.86 -27.16
C ILE A 170 4.78 -12.60 -26.89
N LEU A 171 4.44 -11.47 -27.52
CA LEU A 171 5.13 -10.19 -27.26
C LEU A 171 4.96 -9.72 -25.82
N HIS A 172 3.75 -9.81 -25.27
CA HIS A 172 3.48 -9.42 -23.89
C HIS A 172 4.25 -10.27 -22.88
N TRP A 173 4.27 -11.59 -23.07
CA TRP A 173 5.11 -12.48 -22.27
C TRP A 173 6.59 -12.09 -22.37
N ALA A 174 7.08 -11.84 -23.58
CA ALA A 174 8.47 -11.47 -23.79
C ALA A 174 8.85 -10.12 -23.16
N ASP A 175 7.94 -9.14 -23.17
CA ASP A 175 8.11 -7.86 -22.48
C ASP A 175 8.15 -8.04 -20.94
N LEU A 176 7.37 -8.98 -20.42
CA LEU A 176 7.40 -9.34 -19.00
C LEU A 176 8.73 -9.98 -18.60
N GLN A 177 9.21 -10.96 -19.38
CA GLN A 177 10.51 -11.61 -19.16
C GLN A 177 11.65 -10.58 -19.16
N LYS A 178 11.64 -9.64 -20.12
CA LYS A 178 12.59 -8.52 -20.15
C LYS A 178 12.50 -7.65 -18.90
N SER A 179 11.29 -7.38 -18.40
CA SER A 179 11.09 -6.60 -17.18
C SER A 179 11.59 -7.33 -15.93
N LEU A 180 11.61 -8.66 -15.95
CA LEU A 180 12.20 -9.52 -14.93
C LEU A 180 13.71 -9.75 -15.12
N GLY A 181 14.30 -9.26 -16.21
CA GLY A 181 15.72 -9.47 -16.55
C GLY A 181 16.05 -10.88 -17.01
N LEU A 182 15.05 -11.64 -17.44
CA LEU A 182 15.21 -12.99 -18.00
C LEU A 182 15.45 -12.91 -19.51
N ASP A 183 16.27 -13.84 -20.01
CA ASP A 183 16.46 -14.01 -21.45
C ASP A 183 15.17 -14.54 -22.10
N VAL A 184 14.89 -14.09 -23.32
CA VAL A 184 13.67 -14.47 -24.05
C VAL A 184 14.00 -15.48 -25.13
N ASN A 185 13.82 -16.76 -24.82
CA ASN A 185 14.03 -17.87 -25.75
C ASN A 185 12.71 -18.46 -26.23
N ALA A 186 12.65 -18.92 -27.48
CA ALA A 186 11.43 -19.50 -28.04
C ALA A 186 11.03 -20.84 -27.38
N GLU A 187 11.99 -21.56 -26.81
CA GLU A 187 11.79 -22.84 -26.13
C GLU A 187 11.04 -22.71 -24.80
N ASP A 188 11.23 -21.59 -24.10
CA ASP A 188 10.58 -21.32 -22.81
C ASP A 188 9.07 -21.03 -22.95
N TYR A 189 8.64 -20.67 -24.16
CA TYR A 189 7.23 -20.43 -24.45
C TYR A 189 6.50 -21.75 -24.71
N THR A 190 5.96 -22.36 -23.66
CA THR A 190 5.09 -23.54 -23.75
C THR A 190 3.61 -23.13 -23.90
N ASP A 191 2.74 -24.07 -24.25
CA ASP A 191 1.30 -23.80 -24.37
C ASP A 191 0.68 -23.38 -23.02
N VAL A 192 1.20 -23.92 -21.92
CA VAL A 192 0.82 -23.54 -20.55
C VAL A 192 1.24 -22.10 -20.26
N VAL A 193 2.48 -21.74 -20.58
CA VAL A 193 2.98 -20.35 -20.46
C VAL A 193 2.15 -19.40 -21.32
N GLY A 194 1.79 -19.82 -22.53
CA GLY A 194 0.93 -19.05 -23.43
C GLY A 194 -0.49 -18.84 -22.90
N GLN A 195 -1.06 -19.80 -22.17
CA GLN A 195 -2.35 -19.62 -21.51
C GLN A 195 -2.25 -18.64 -20.34
N LEU A 196 -1.24 -18.80 -19.47
CA LEU A 196 -1.02 -17.89 -18.34
C LEU A 196 -0.76 -16.45 -18.80
N ALA A 197 0.01 -16.27 -19.88
CA ALA A 197 0.24 -14.96 -20.47
C ALA A 197 -1.04 -14.31 -21.02
N ARG A 198 -1.98 -15.10 -21.58
CA ARG A 198 -3.31 -14.59 -21.99
C ARG A 198 -4.12 -14.13 -20.79
N GLU A 199 -4.24 -15.00 -19.79
CA GLU A 199 -4.97 -14.68 -18.55
C GLU A 199 -4.41 -13.41 -17.92
N ARG A 200 -3.08 -13.26 -17.91
CA ARG A 200 -2.42 -12.07 -17.41
C ARG A 200 -2.72 -10.82 -18.24
N MET A 201 -2.63 -10.90 -19.56
CA MET A 201 -2.97 -9.78 -20.44
C MET A 201 -4.41 -9.31 -20.20
N ASP A 202 -5.35 -10.24 -20.05
CA ASP A 202 -6.76 -9.93 -19.76
C ASP A 202 -6.94 -9.31 -18.36
N GLU A 203 -6.21 -9.79 -17.35
CA GLU A 203 -6.19 -9.20 -16.00
C GLU A 203 -5.65 -7.77 -16.02
N GLU A 204 -4.53 -7.54 -16.72
CA GLU A 204 -3.92 -6.21 -16.85
C GLU A 204 -4.85 -5.24 -17.57
N GLU A 205 -5.52 -5.67 -18.64
CA GLU A 205 -6.52 -4.85 -19.33
C GLU A 205 -7.65 -4.46 -18.37
N LYS A 206 -8.18 -5.41 -17.59
CA LYS A 206 -9.23 -5.13 -16.57
C LYS A 206 -8.73 -4.15 -15.50
N ILE A 207 -7.49 -4.30 -15.04
CA ILE A 207 -6.89 -3.41 -14.04
C ILE A 207 -6.72 -2.00 -14.62
N LEU A 208 -6.21 -1.88 -15.85
CA LEU A 208 -6.04 -0.58 -16.53
C LEU A 208 -7.39 0.09 -16.79
N GLU A 209 -8.42 -0.66 -17.19
CA GLU A 209 -9.79 -0.15 -17.35
C GLU A 209 -10.40 0.30 -16.01
N ALA A 210 -10.15 -0.43 -14.93
CA ALA A 210 -10.55 -0.01 -13.59
C ALA A 210 -9.80 1.26 -13.16
N ALA A 211 -8.50 1.34 -13.43
CA ALA A 211 -7.66 2.49 -13.12
C ALA A 211 -8.02 3.73 -13.95
N LYS A 212 -8.55 3.59 -15.18
CA LYS A 212 -9.10 4.74 -15.94
C LYS A 212 -10.32 5.35 -15.25
N LYS A 213 -11.12 4.54 -14.54
CA LYS A 213 -12.33 4.99 -13.84
C LYS A 213 -12.02 5.54 -12.45
N LEU A 214 -10.97 5.03 -11.81
CA LEU A 214 -10.55 5.43 -10.47
C LEU A 214 -9.40 6.43 -10.58
N THR A 215 -9.62 7.69 -10.20
CA THR A 215 -8.51 8.61 -9.97
C THR A 215 -7.95 8.34 -8.58
N PRO A 216 -6.77 7.70 -8.43
CA PRO A 216 -6.23 7.42 -7.11
C PRO A 216 -6.00 8.76 -6.39
N SER A 217 -6.50 8.88 -5.16
CA SER A 217 -6.36 10.10 -4.39
C SER A 217 -4.88 10.36 -4.15
N LYS A 218 -4.39 11.51 -4.61
CA LYS A 218 -3.01 11.92 -4.34
C LYS A 218 -2.76 11.94 -2.83
N PRO A 219 -1.56 11.53 -2.39
CA PRO A 219 -1.22 11.54 -0.98
C PRO A 219 -1.23 12.97 -0.45
N THR A 220 -1.62 13.11 0.83
CA THR A 220 -1.60 14.42 1.49
C THR A 220 -0.16 14.92 1.59
N THR A 221 0.06 16.22 1.42
CA THR A 221 1.40 16.79 1.48
C THR A 221 2.06 16.54 2.84
N LEU A 222 3.36 16.20 2.82
CA LEU A 222 4.14 15.99 4.03
C LEU A 222 4.37 17.34 4.73
N LYS A 223 3.58 17.64 5.76
CA LYS A 223 3.67 18.91 6.52
C LYS A 223 4.72 18.87 7.63
N ASP A 224 4.97 17.70 8.19
CA ASP A 224 5.84 17.49 9.35
C ASP A 224 6.47 16.09 9.25
N MET A 225 7.78 15.99 9.53
CA MET A 225 8.52 14.73 9.53
C MET A 225 8.02 13.76 10.61
N THR A 226 7.41 14.26 11.70
CA THR A 226 6.80 13.41 12.73
C THR A 226 5.65 12.54 12.18
N LYS A 227 5.05 12.96 11.05
CA LYS A 227 3.97 12.23 10.37
C LYS A 227 4.46 11.38 9.20
N TRP A 228 5.78 11.14 9.12
CA TRP A 228 6.40 10.38 8.04
C TRP A 228 5.72 9.03 7.82
N ARG A 229 5.48 8.24 8.87
CA ARG A 229 4.89 6.89 8.76
C ARG A 229 3.54 6.91 8.05
N SER A 230 2.58 7.67 8.57
CA SER A 230 1.25 7.78 7.96
C SER A 230 1.30 8.40 6.56
N PHE A 231 2.23 9.32 6.30
CA PHE A 231 2.46 9.84 4.96
C PHE A 231 2.95 8.75 4.01
N PHE A 232 3.93 7.96 4.43
CA PHE A 232 4.57 6.94 3.62
C PHE A 232 3.63 5.76 3.34
N GLU A 233 2.78 5.38 4.29
CA GLU A 233 1.70 4.40 4.07
C GLU A 233 0.70 4.87 2.99
N ASN A 234 0.24 6.12 3.10
CA ASN A 234 -0.64 6.72 2.11
C ASN A 234 0.04 6.84 0.74
N TRP A 235 1.32 7.20 0.73
CA TRP A 235 2.15 7.23 -0.47
C TRP A 235 2.29 5.85 -1.11
N ASN A 236 2.57 4.82 -0.31
CA ASN A 236 2.72 3.44 -0.79
C ASN A 236 1.40 2.89 -1.34
N SER A 237 0.29 3.18 -0.67
CA SER A 237 -1.06 2.84 -1.15
C SER A 237 -1.37 3.53 -2.49
N TYR A 238 -1.06 4.81 -2.62
CA TYR A 238 -1.21 5.56 -3.87
C TYR A 238 -0.38 4.95 -5.02
N MET A 239 0.91 4.72 -4.78
CA MET A 239 1.82 4.16 -5.79
C MET A 239 1.51 2.71 -6.16
N SER A 240 0.91 1.94 -5.25
CA SER A 240 0.43 0.59 -5.54
C SER A 240 -0.79 0.58 -6.47
N GLN A 241 -1.55 1.67 -6.53
CA GLN A 241 -2.67 1.85 -7.46
C GLN A 241 -2.20 2.40 -8.82
N CYS A 242 -1.13 3.20 -8.83
CA CYS A 242 -0.54 3.74 -10.05
C CYS A 242 0.22 2.67 -10.83
N ARG A 243 -0.13 2.47 -12.10
CA ARG A 243 0.58 1.55 -13.01
C ARG A 243 1.67 2.29 -13.80
N GLY A 244 2.85 1.68 -13.88
CA GLY A 244 4.02 2.14 -14.63
C GLY A 244 3.99 1.74 -16.10
N ALA A 245 5.12 1.96 -16.79
CA ALA A 245 5.27 1.69 -18.23
C ALA A 245 5.03 0.22 -18.61
N ALA A 246 5.46 -0.71 -17.76
CA ALA A 246 5.28 -2.15 -17.94
C ALA A 246 3.98 -2.70 -17.32
N ALA A 247 2.99 -1.85 -17.00
CA ALA A 247 1.78 -2.22 -16.25
C ALA A 247 2.04 -2.80 -14.85
N ILE A 248 3.20 -2.51 -14.26
CA ILE A 248 3.59 -2.92 -12.91
C ILE A 248 3.27 -1.77 -11.92
N PRO A 249 2.81 -2.04 -10.68
CA PRO A 249 2.59 -1.00 -9.68
C PRO A 249 3.86 -0.22 -9.39
N LEU A 250 3.82 1.12 -9.43
CA LEU A 250 5.00 2.00 -9.27
C LEU A 250 5.74 1.84 -7.93
N SER A 251 5.16 1.15 -6.95
CA SER A 251 5.82 0.81 -5.69
C SER A 251 7.10 -0.03 -5.86
N TYR A 252 7.25 -0.76 -6.97
CA TYR A 252 8.49 -1.52 -7.26
C TYR A 252 9.74 -0.63 -7.32
N VAL A 253 9.61 0.62 -7.77
CA VAL A 253 10.75 1.54 -7.99
C VAL A 253 11.55 1.77 -6.71
N TYR A 254 10.87 1.88 -5.56
CA TYR A 254 11.49 2.18 -4.27
C TYR A 254 11.46 0.99 -3.30
N ARG A 255 11.33 -0.24 -3.81
CA ARG A 255 11.46 -1.46 -3.00
C ARG A 255 12.80 -1.51 -2.26
N THR A 256 12.78 -1.94 -1.00
CA THR A 256 13.97 -1.95 -0.11
C THR A 256 15.08 -2.82 -0.70
N ASN A 257 14.75 -4.05 -1.11
CA ASN A 257 15.71 -5.00 -1.67
C ASN A 257 16.03 -4.63 -3.12
N LYS A 258 17.31 -4.35 -3.41
CA LYS A 258 17.75 -4.02 -4.78
C LYS A 258 17.73 -5.24 -5.71
N GLN A 259 18.01 -6.42 -5.18
CA GLN A 259 18.02 -7.65 -5.94
C GLN A 259 16.62 -8.29 -5.98
N PRO A 260 16.24 -8.96 -7.08
CA PRO A 260 15.10 -9.87 -7.07
C PRO A 260 15.23 -10.86 -5.91
N GLU A 261 14.12 -11.10 -5.21
CA GLU A 261 14.11 -12.00 -4.07
C GLU A 261 14.13 -13.46 -4.54
N THR A 262 14.85 -14.36 -3.86
CA THR A 262 15.00 -15.76 -4.31
C THR A 262 13.77 -16.64 -3.97
N ALA A 263 12.66 -16.03 -3.54
CA ALA A 263 11.47 -16.76 -3.15
C ALA A 263 10.73 -17.29 -4.39
N LEU A 264 10.24 -18.53 -4.28
CA LEU A 264 9.44 -19.17 -5.32
C LEU A 264 8.16 -18.35 -5.58
N VAL A 265 7.64 -18.38 -6.80
CA VAL A 265 6.46 -17.58 -7.19
C VAL A 265 5.24 -17.87 -6.30
N GLY A 266 5.06 -19.13 -5.86
CA GLY A 266 3.97 -19.54 -4.98
C GLY A 266 4.01 -18.98 -3.55
N THR A 267 5.09 -18.29 -3.17
CA THR A 267 5.25 -17.66 -1.86
C THR A 267 4.60 -16.27 -1.79
N TYR A 268 4.23 -15.69 -2.94
CA TYR A 268 3.66 -14.35 -3.03
C TYR A 268 2.13 -14.37 -2.95
N VAL A 269 1.57 -13.38 -2.26
CA VAL A 269 0.11 -13.25 -2.05
C VAL A 269 -0.63 -13.04 -3.38
N ASN A 270 -0.01 -12.33 -4.33
CA ASN A 270 -0.54 -12.09 -5.66
C ASN A 270 0.59 -11.78 -6.66
N MET A 271 0.26 -11.81 -7.95
CA MET A 271 1.19 -11.53 -9.05
C MET A 271 1.77 -10.12 -8.95
N ASP A 272 0.98 -9.13 -8.54
CA ASP A 272 1.49 -7.76 -8.40
C ASP A 272 2.59 -7.67 -7.33
N ALA A 273 2.49 -8.42 -6.23
CA ALA A 273 3.55 -8.54 -5.22
C ALA A 273 4.78 -9.26 -5.77
N TYR A 274 4.60 -10.33 -6.54
CA TYR A 274 5.69 -11.01 -7.25
C TYR A 274 6.41 -10.04 -8.20
N LEU A 275 5.69 -9.33 -9.06
CA LEU A 275 6.27 -8.37 -10.01
C LEU A 275 6.98 -7.23 -9.28
N VAL A 276 6.39 -6.68 -8.22
CA VAL A 276 7.04 -5.66 -7.39
C VAL A 276 8.36 -6.17 -6.79
N ALA A 277 8.42 -7.44 -6.37
CA ALA A 277 9.61 -8.04 -5.78
C ALA A 277 10.68 -8.43 -6.81
N GLN A 278 10.29 -8.82 -8.02
CA GLN A 278 11.21 -9.40 -9.00
C GLN A 278 11.67 -8.41 -10.08
N THR A 279 10.87 -7.40 -10.42
CA THR A 279 11.16 -6.48 -11.53
C THR A 279 12.52 -5.83 -11.37
N VAL A 280 13.28 -5.85 -12.46
CA VAL A 280 14.63 -5.31 -12.52
C VAL A 280 14.59 -3.79 -12.40
N LEU A 281 15.48 -3.25 -11.57
CA LEU A 281 15.60 -1.81 -11.31
C LEU A 281 16.58 -1.15 -12.31
N SER A 282 16.45 -1.48 -13.59
CA SER A 282 17.25 -0.94 -14.69
C SER A 282 16.51 -1.08 -16.03
N GLY A 283 16.96 -0.33 -17.04
CA GLY A 283 16.37 -0.34 -18.37
C GLY A 283 15.34 0.78 -18.57
N SER A 284 14.87 0.90 -19.81
CA SER A 284 14.03 2.03 -20.25
C SER A 284 12.73 2.18 -19.45
N ASN A 285 12.02 1.08 -19.18
CA ASN A 285 10.78 1.11 -18.40
C ASN A 285 11.02 1.62 -16.97
N PHE A 286 12.08 1.14 -16.33
CA PHE A 286 12.48 1.60 -15.00
C PHE A 286 12.87 3.08 -15.00
N GLU A 287 13.60 3.57 -15.99
CA GLU A 287 14.00 4.98 -16.06
C GLU A 287 12.78 5.90 -16.19
N ILE A 288 11.81 5.54 -17.03
CA ILE A 288 10.56 6.29 -17.20
C ILE A 288 9.77 6.30 -15.88
N ASP A 289 9.62 5.14 -15.24
CA ASP A 289 8.90 5.01 -13.99
C ASP A 289 9.60 5.74 -12.84
N ASN A 290 10.94 5.70 -12.78
CA ASN A 290 11.73 6.36 -11.75
C ASN A 290 11.59 7.89 -11.82
N GLN A 291 11.61 8.45 -13.03
CA GLN A 291 11.39 9.88 -13.25
C GLN A 291 9.96 10.29 -12.85
N ARG A 292 8.97 9.48 -13.20
CA ARG A 292 7.57 9.72 -12.82
C ARG A 292 7.38 9.68 -11.31
N VAL A 293 7.97 8.69 -10.64
CA VAL A 293 7.94 8.57 -9.17
C VAL A 293 8.58 9.81 -8.53
N PHE A 294 9.69 10.32 -9.08
CA PHE A 294 10.31 11.54 -8.59
C PHE A 294 9.37 12.75 -8.71
N ASP A 295 8.75 12.95 -9.87
CA ASP A 295 7.88 14.10 -10.13
C ASP A 295 6.66 14.09 -9.18
N GLU A 296 6.02 12.92 -8.99
CA GLU A 296 4.91 12.77 -8.02
C GLU A 296 5.39 12.96 -6.57
N PHE A 297 6.59 12.48 -6.23
CA PHE A 297 7.11 12.57 -4.85
C PHE A 297 7.48 14.00 -4.48
N LYS A 298 8.01 14.75 -5.45
CA LYS A 298 8.27 16.17 -5.32
C LYS A 298 6.99 16.96 -5.07
N GLU A 299 5.89 16.65 -5.78
CA GLU A 299 4.59 17.28 -5.51
C GLU A 299 4.11 16.98 -4.09
N ALA A 300 4.25 15.73 -3.63
CA ALA A 300 3.82 15.29 -2.31
C ALA A 300 4.64 15.94 -1.16
N ILE A 301 5.93 16.18 -1.36
CA ILE A 301 6.77 16.85 -0.34
C ILE A 301 6.66 18.37 -0.41
N THR A 302 6.37 18.93 -1.59
CA THR A 302 6.39 20.37 -1.88
C THR A 302 7.81 20.97 -1.78
N THR A 303 8.17 21.90 -2.68
CA THR A 303 9.49 22.56 -2.71
C THR A 303 9.83 23.35 -1.45
N THR A 304 8.84 23.66 -0.60
CA THR A 304 9.00 24.34 0.70
C THR A 304 8.79 23.42 1.89
N GLY A 305 8.57 22.12 1.67
CA GLY A 305 8.30 21.15 2.73
C GLY A 305 9.55 20.66 3.47
N PRO A 306 9.36 20.02 4.64
CA PRO A 306 10.45 19.63 5.55
C PRO A 306 11.38 18.55 4.98
N GLY A 307 10.96 17.82 3.93
CA GLY A 307 11.77 16.81 3.25
C GLY A 307 12.61 17.34 2.06
N TRP A 308 12.33 18.55 1.57
CA TRP A 308 12.88 19.03 0.30
C TRP A 308 14.41 19.17 0.31
N SER A 309 14.99 19.64 1.41
CA SER A 309 16.44 19.82 1.57
C SER A 309 17.22 18.53 1.35
N PHE A 310 16.67 17.38 1.76
CA PHE A 310 17.30 16.06 1.64
C PHE A 310 17.23 15.51 0.22
N ILE A 311 16.16 15.83 -0.53
CA ILE A 311 15.93 15.27 -1.87
C ILE A 311 16.33 16.21 -3.02
N LYS A 312 16.64 17.48 -2.72
CA LYS A 312 16.95 18.52 -3.71
C LYS A 312 18.07 18.13 -4.68
N THR A 313 19.06 17.37 -4.21
CA THR A 313 20.20 16.89 -5.01
C THR A 313 19.77 16.00 -6.18
N TYR A 314 18.69 15.23 -6.00
CA TYR A 314 18.16 14.30 -7.00
C TYR A 314 17.23 14.96 -8.03
N ASN A 315 16.89 16.25 -7.86
CA ASN A 315 16.01 16.97 -8.78
C ASN A 315 16.60 17.15 -10.18
N ARG A 316 17.94 17.17 -10.31
CA ARG A 316 18.60 17.26 -11.62
C ARG A 316 18.54 15.93 -12.39
N SER A 317 18.75 14.81 -11.69
CA SER A 317 18.71 13.47 -12.28
C SER A 317 17.30 12.88 -12.36
N LYS A 318 16.33 13.49 -11.66
CA LYS A 318 14.98 12.94 -11.46
C LYS A 318 14.99 11.51 -10.92
N ASP A 319 15.88 11.25 -9.97
CA ASP A 319 16.02 9.91 -9.39
C ASP A 319 15.07 9.73 -8.20
N GLY A 320 13.89 9.17 -8.47
CA GLY A 320 12.81 8.96 -7.51
C GLY A 320 13.17 7.94 -6.44
N ARG A 321 13.75 6.81 -6.83
CA ARG A 321 14.21 5.75 -5.94
C ARG A 321 15.20 6.30 -4.91
N ALA A 322 16.26 6.97 -5.37
CA ALA A 322 17.28 7.49 -4.46
C ALA A 322 16.71 8.55 -3.53
N ALA A 323 15.85 9.45 -4.03
CA ALA A 323 15.18 10.46 -3.21
C ALA A 323 14.30 9.84 -2.11
N ILE A 324 13.47 8.86 -2.45
CA ILE A 324 12.58 8.19 -1.49
C ILE A 324 13.40 7.43 -0.44
N LEU A 325 14.36 6.61 -0.87
CA LEU A 325 15.18 5.83 0.06
C LEU A 325 16.00 6.73 0.99
N LYS A 326 16.51 7.86 0.49
CA LYS A 326 17.26 8.81 1.31
C LYS A 326 16.38 9.46 2.37
N LEU A 327 15.16 9.86 1.99
CA LEU A 327 14.24 10.47 2.94
C LEU A 327 13.71 9.43 3.95
N LYS A 328 13.47 8.20 3.50
CA LYS A 328 13.12 7.06 4.35
C LYS A 328 14.21 6.78 5.38
N GLU A 329 15.46 6.68 4.96
CA GLU A 329 16.62 6.52 5.86
C GLU A 329 16.70 7.64 6.91
N GLN A 330 16.46 8.89 6.50
CA GLN A 330 16.47 10.03 7.41
C GLN A 330 15.31 10.00 8.41
N ALA A 331 14.13 9.55 7.99
CA ALA A 331 12.91 9.55 8.79
C ALA A 331 12.79 8.32 9.70
N GLU A 332 13.26 7.16 9.24
CA GLU A 332 13.22 5.87 9.94
C GLU A 332 14.59 5.49 10.54
N GLY A 333 15.52 6.43 10.62
CA GLY A 333 16.79 6.20 11.30
C GLY A 333 16.60 5.85 12.78
N THR A 334 17.54 5.09 13.34
CA THR A 334 17.50 4.55 14.72
C THR A 334 17.22 5.61 15.80
N LEU A 335 17.71 6.83 15.61
CA LEU A 335 17.44 7.95 16.53
C LEU A 335 15.97 8.37 16.49
N ASN A 336 15.33 8.40 15.33
CA ASN A 336 13.91 8.73 15.24
C ASN A 336 13.05 7.61 15.82
N GLU A 337 13.42 6.34 15.62
CA GLU A 337 12.75 5.22 16.27
C GLU A 337 12.81 5.33 17.79
N SER A 338 13.95 5.75 18.34
CA SER A 338 14.07 6.02 19.78
C SER A 338 13.18 7.17 20.26
N VAL A 339 13.08 8.26 19.48
CA VAL A 339 12.18 9.38 19.79
C VAL A 339 10.72 8.95 19.71
N CYS A 340 10.33 8.20 18.68
CA CYS A 340 8.97 7.65 18.54
C CYS A 340 8.63 6.71 19.70
N ARG A 341 9.57 5.86 20.12
CA ARG A 341 9.42 4.99 21.31
C ARG A 341 9.17 5.82 22.56
N ASP A 342 9.99 6.83 22.81
CA ASP A 342 9.86 7.71 23.97
C ASP A 342 8.54 8.48 23.97
N ASP A 343 8.08 8.94 22.80
CA ASP A 343 6.78 9.59 22.64
C ASP A 343 5.62 8.64 22.93
N ALA A 344 5.68 7.37 22.49
CA ALA A 344 4.67 6.36 22.79
C ALA A 344 4.61 6.06 24.30
N ILE A 345 5.77 5.85 24.95
CA ILE A 345 5.86 5.64 26.41
C ILE A 345 5.36 6.88 27.17
N LYS A 346 5.63 8.08 26.66
CA LYS A 346 5.12 9.33 27.23
C LYS A 346 3.61 9.41 27.15
N ILE A 347 2.99 8.97 26.05
CA ILE A 347 1.52 8.89 25.94
C ILE A 347 0.97 7.96 27.03
N LEU A 348 1.55 6.77 27.22
CA LEU A 348 1.09 5.81 28.23
C LEU A 348 1.26 6.33 29.67
N SER A 349 2.38 7.00 29.97
CA SER A 349 2.72 7.43 31.33
C SER A 349 2.08 8.76 31.74
N THR A 350 1.84 9.68 30.81
CA THR A 350 1.43 11.06 31.13
C THR A 350 -0.04 11.36 30.88
N THR A 351 -0.73 10.59 30.04
CA THR A 351 -2.12 10.89 29.66
C THR A 351 -3.10 10.65 30.82
N PRO A 352 -3.72 11.68 31.41
CA PRO A 352 -4.58 11.51 32.58
C PRO A 352 -6.06 11.48 32.20
N TYR A 353 -6.87 10.81 33.02
CA TYR A 353 -8.32 10.83 32.97
C TYR A 353 -8.91 11.33 34.28
N ASN A 354 -9.48 12.54 34.23
CA ASN A 354 -10.06 13.26 35.38
C ASN A 354 -11.59 13.21 35.42
N GLY A 355 -12.20 12.31 34.65
CA GLY A 355 -13.65 12.22 34.47
C GLY A 355 -14.13 12.69 33.08
N PRO A 356 -15.41 12.52 32.78
CA PRO A 356 -15.97 12.81 31.47
C PRO A 356 -16.05 14.31 31.19
N SER A 357 -15.59 14.73 30.02
CA SER A 357 -15.77 16.09 29.49
C SER A 357 -16.15 16.05 28.00
N CYS A 358 -16.55 17.17 27.42
CA CYS A 358 -17.09 17.23 26.06
C CYS A 358 -16.15 16.66 24.97
N ASN A 359 -14.83 16.69 25.19
CA ASN A 359 -13.81 16.18 24.25
C ASN A 359 -12.85 15.19 24.92
N TRP A 360 -13.23 14.61 26.06
CA TRP A 360 -12.40 13.65 26.77
C TRP A 360 -13.29 12.64 27.48
N ASN A 361 -13.35 11.43 26.92
CA ASN A 361 -14.05 10.29 27.49
C ASN A 361 -13.08 9.12 27.70
N ILE A 362 -13.50 8.12 28.47
CA ILE A 362 -12.72 6.93 28.72
C ILE A 362 -12.35 6.20 27.43
N ASP A 363 -13.25 6.16 26.43
CA ASP A 363 -12.94 5.58 25.12
C ASP A 363 -11.79 6.31 24.40
N MET A 364 -11.67 7.63 24.57
CA MET A 364 -10.57 8.40 23.99
C MET A 364 -9.23 8.12 24.68
N LEU A 365 -9.24 7.91 26.00
CA LEU A 365 -8.06 7.45 26.73
C LEU A 365 -7.62 6.07 26.21
N LEU A 366 -8.54 5.11 26.12
CA LEU A 366 -8.26 3.76 25.65
C LEU A 366 -7.76 3.75 24.20
N GLN A 367 -8.34 4.59 23.34
CA GLN A 367 -7.87 4.74 21.96
C GLN A 367 -6.42 5.26 21.89
N LYS A 368 -6.05 6.24 22.73
CA LYS A 368 -4.66 6.73 22.80
C LYS A 368 -3.70 5.66 23.30
N PHE A 369 -4.13 4.85 24.27
CA PHE A 369 -3.34 3.73 24.77
C PHE A 369 -3.14 2.68 23.67
N GLN A 370 -4.19 2.30 22.97
CA GLN A 370 -4.10 1.34 21.86
C GLN A 370 -3.16 1.83 20.76
N TYR A 371 -3.26 3.12 20.40
CA TYR A 371 -2.34 3.74 19.44
C TYR A 371 -0.88 3.64 19.89
N ALA A 372 -0.57 3.99 21.15
CA ALA A 372 0.78 3.91 21.68
C ALA A 372 1.30 2.46 21.77
N ILE A 373 0.44 1.49 22.07
CA ILE A 373 0.80 0.06 22.11
C ILE A 373 1.14 -0.44 20.71
N SER A 374 0.31 -0.13 19.71
CA SER A 374 0.56 -0.52 18.32
C SER A 374 1.90 0.05 17.81
N GLU A 375 2.18 1.33 18.08
CA GLU A 375 3.46 1.96 17.70
C GLU A 375 4.66 1.26 18.36
N LEU A 376 4.56 0.88 19.65
CA LEU A 376 5.63 0.16 20.35
C LEU A 376 5.86 -1.24 19.79
N VAL A 377 4.78 -1.98 19.48
CA VAL A 377 4.88 -3.31 18.88
C VAL A 377 5.54 -3.25 17.50
N GLU A 378 5.24 -2.23 16.71
CA GLU A 378 5.86 -2.03 15.40
C GLU A 378 7.35 -1.69 15.49
N ILE A 379 7.77 -0.91 16.49
CA ILE A 379 9.18 -0.51 16.67
C ILE A 379 10.02 -1.63 17.31
N ASP A 380 9.56 -2.21 18.42
CA ASP A 380 10.33 -3.17 19.22
C ASP A 380 10.08 -4.64 18.81
N GLY A 381 9.06 -4.90 17.99
CA GLY A 381 8.63 -6.25 17.59
C GLY A 381 7.98 -7.06 18.72
N VAL A 382 7.91 -6.50 19.94
CA VAL A 382 7.41 -7.16 21.15
C VAL A 382 6.49 -6.20 21.89
N ALA A 383 5.32 -6.70 22.30
CA ALA A 383 4.41 -5.93 23.14
C ALA A 383 4.96 -5.76 24.56
N LEU A 384 4.70 -4.60 25.17
CA LEU A 384 4.94 -4.42 26.59
C LEU A 384 4.15 -5.46 27.40
N PRO A 385 4.69 -5.96 28.53
CA PRO A 385 3.95 -6.87 29.39
C PRO A 385 2.62 -6.27 29.86
N ASP A 386 1.54 -7.05 29.78
CA ASP A 386 0.19 -6.61 30.18
C ASP A 386 0.14 -5.97 31.57
N GLY A 387 0.86 -6.53 32.55
CA GLY A 387 0.92 -5.96 33.90
C GLY A 387 1.48 -4.54 33.97
N GLN A 388 2.41 -4.19 33.07
CA GLN A 388 2.94 -2.82 32.96
C GLN A 388 1.90 -1.89 32.31
N LEU A 389 1.20 -2.36 31.28
CA LEU A 389 0.11 -1.62 30.64
C LEU A 389 -1.04 -1.33 31.62
N VAL A 390 -1.41 -2.31 32.44
CA VAL A 390 -2.40 -2.14 33.51
C VAL A 390 -1.92 -1.12 34.54
N THR A 391 -0.63 -1.11 34.86
CA THR A 391 -0.03 -0.12 35.77
C THR A 391 -0.18 1.31 35.22
N TYR A 392 0.13 1.52 33.93
CA TYR A 392 -0.08 2.80 33.26
C TYR A 392 -1.57 3.20 33.24
N LEU A 393 -2.47 2.25 33.00
CA LEU A 393 -3.92 2.51 33.00
C LEU A 393 -4.40 2.97 34.38
N VAL A 394 -4.02 2.27 35.45
CA VAL A 394 -4.38 2.65 36.82
C VAL A 394 -3.78 4.00 37.21
N GLN A 395 -2.57 4.33 36.74
CA GLN A 395 -1.94 5.63 36.95
C GLN A 395 -2.65 6.75 36.20
N ALA A 396 -3.16 6.48 34.99
CA ALA A 396 -3.90 7.42 34.17
C ALA A 396 -5.27 7.77 34.78
N LEU A 397 -5.94 6.83 35.46
CA LEU A 397 -7.21 7.08 36.14
C LEU A 397 -7.02 7.98 37.38
N LYS A 398 -7.31 9.27 37.24
CA LYS A 398 -7.20 10.28 38.32
C LYS A 398 -8.54 10.66 38.93
N ASP A 399 -9.65 10.39 38.25
CA ASP A 399 -11.00 10.66 38.74
C ASP A 399 -11.26 9.98 40.11
N PRO A 400 -11.62 10.74 41.16
CA PRO A 400 -12.00 10.18 42.46
C PRO A 400 -13.14 9.16 42.41
N SER A 401 -14.07 9.31 41.46
CA SER A 401 -15.21 8.39 41.28
C SER A 401 -14.78 6.97 40.90
N LEU A 402 -13.56 6.83 40.35
CA LEU A 402 -12.96 5.57 39.91
C LEU A 402 -11.97 5.00 40.93
N SER A 403 -11.94 5.51 42.17
CA SER A 403 -11.13 4.96 43.26
C SER A 403 -11.36 3.46 43.46
N TYR A 404 -12.61 3.05 43.60
CA TYR A 404 -13.01 1.63 43.72
C TYR A 404 -12.49 0.76 42.55
N VAL A 405 -12.57 1.28 41.32
CA VAL A 405 -12.11 0.56 40.12
C VAL A 405 -10.61 0.33 40.18
N ARG A 406 -9.83 1.34 40.57
CA ARG A 406 -8.37 1.21 40.74
C ARG A 406 -8.00 0.17 41.79
N ASP A 407 -8.69 0.18 42.93
CA ASP A 407 -8.41 -0.76 44.02
C ASP A 407 -8.79 -2.20 43.66
N THR A 408 -9.91 -2.37 42.92
CA THR A 408 -10.33 -3.67 42.40
C THR A 408 -9.32 -4.23 41.38
N ILE A 409 -8.81 -3.40 40.46
CA ILE A 409 -7.80 -3.82 39.48
C ILE A 409 -6.49 -4.21 40.18
N ARG A 410 -6.10 -3.51 41.25
CA ARG A 410 -4.88 -3.80 42.01
C ARG A 410 -4.97 -5.09 42.82
N THR A 411 -6.15 -5.43 43.33
CA THR A 411 -6.37 -6.58 44.22
C THR A 411 -6.68 -7.86 43.45
N ASN A 412 -7.39 -7.77 42.33
CA ASN A 412 -7.76 -8.94 41.53
C ASN A 412 -6.66 -9.31 40.53
N ALA A 413 -6.14 -10.54 40.64
CA ALA A 413 -5.07 -11.04 39.79
C ALA A 413 -5.45 -11.08 38.29
N THR A 414 -6.71 -11.32 37.95
CA THR A 414 -7.18 -11.40 36.57
C THR A 414 -7.06 -10.04 35.88
N TYR A 415 -7.57 -8.97 36.50
CA TYR A 415 -7.47 -7.62 35.93
C TYR A 415 -6.05 -7.05 36.00
N ARG A 416 -5.25 -7.46 36.99
CA ARG A 416 -3.87 -6.99 37.13
C ARG A 416 -2.94 -7.51 36.04
N ASN A 417 -3.15 -8.75 35.61
CA ASN A 417 -2.26 -9.45 34.70
C ASN A 417 -2.72 -9.42 33.24
N SER A 418 -3.94 -8.92 32.97
CA SER A 418 -4.45 -8.85 31.62
C SER A 418 -5.07 -7.49 31.32
N PHE A 419 -4.47 -6.82 30.34
CA PHE A 419 -4.85 -5.47 29.94
C PHE A 419 -6.26 -5.40 29.31
N PRO A 420 -6.66 -6.32 28.41
CA PRO A 420 -7.99 -6.30 27.80
C PRO A 420 -9.13 -6.39 28.84
N GLU A 421 -8.97 -7.23 29.85
CA GLU A 421 -9.94 -7.48 30.93
C GLU A 421 -10.04 -6.25 31.83
N ALA A 422 -8.91 -5.61 32.13
CA ALA A 422 -8.89 -4.34 32.85
C ALA A 422 -9.62 -3.22 32.08
N GLN A 423 -9.38 -3.09 30.77
CA GLN A 423 -10.06 -2.11 29.93
C GLN A 423 -11.57 -2.32 29.91
N LEU A 424 -12.01 -3.57 29.73
CA LEU A 424 -13.44 -3.92 29.69
C LEU A 424 -14.11 -3.61 31.03
N PHE A 425 -13.45 -3.91 32.14
CA PHE A 425 -13.95 -3.61 33.48
C PHE A 425 -14.13 -2.09 33.69
N VAL A 426 -13.11 -1.30 33.37
CA VAL A 426 -13.15 0.17 33.48
C VAL A 426 -14.28 0.74 32.62
N LYS A 427 -14.39 0.30 31.36
CA LYS A 427 -15.43 0.75 30.43
C LYS A 427 -16.83 0.43 30.94
N THR A 428 -17.06 -0.80 31.37
CA THR A 428 -18.34 -1.26 31.92
C THR A 428 -18.75 -0.44 33.15
N PHE A 429 -17.81 -0.18 34.05
CA PHE A 429 -18.07 0.62 35.24
C PHE A 429 -18.44 2.06 34.90
N VAL A 430 -17.72 2.71 33.99
CA VAL A 430 -18.01 4.09 33.55
C VAL A 430 -19.40 4.16 32.91
N SER A 431 -19.75 3.25 32.01
CA SER A 431 -21.08 3.18 31.39
C SER A 431 -22.21 2.95 32.40
N SER A 432 -21.96 2.13 33.44
CA SER A 432 -22.94 1.89 34.51
C SER A 432 -23.10 3.08 35.48
N SER A 433 -22.10 3.96 35.54
CA SER A 433 -22.10 5.14 36.40
C SER A 433 -22.77 6.33 35.73
N THR A 434 -22.62 6.48 34.41
CA THR A 434 -23.33 7.50 33.62
C THR A 434 -24.84 7.28 33.61
N SER A 435 -25.32 6.02 33.51
CA SER A 435 -26.76 5.72 33.51
C SER A 435 -27.45 6.04 34.84
N LYS A 436 -26.72 6.01 35.97
CA LYS A 436 -27.25 6.41 37.28
C LYS A 436 -27.44 7.92 37.42
N SER A 437 -26.69 8.74 36.65
CA SER A 437 -26.76 10.20 36.70
C SER A 437 -27.98 10.78 35.97
N GLU A 438 -28.50 10.12 34.92
CA GLU A 438 -29.61 10.66 34.12
C GLU A 438 -30.97 10.56 34.83
N ASN A 439 -31.10 9.66 35.81
CA ASN A 439 -32.33 9.45 36.58
C ASN A 439 -32.41 10.24 37.89
N THR A 440 -31.46 11.13 38.20
CA THR A 440 -31.55 11.98 39.39
C THR A 440 -31.99 13.39 38.99
N PRO A 441 -33.25 13.79 39.22
CA PRO A 441 -33.64 15.19 39.07
C PRO A 441 -32.78 16.04 40.03
N ARG A 442 -32.13 17.07 39.48
CA ARG A 442 -31.26 17.98 40.24
C ARG A 442 -32.03 18.53 41.46
N GLN A 443 -31.71 18.05 42.64
CA GLN A 443 -32.21 18.58 43.91
C GLN A 443 -31.58 19.97 44.13
N VAL A 444 -32.40 21.01 44.03
CA VAL A 444 -32.06 22.38 44.43
C VAL A 444 -32.34 22.48 45.93
N ASN A 445 -31.30 22.70 46.75
CA ASN A 445 -31.46 22.93 48.18
C ASN A 445 -32.28 24.21 48.43
N ASP A 446 -33.41 24.04 49.11
CA ASP A 446 -34.26 25.08 49.66
C ASP A 446 -33.51 25.81 50.79
N VAL A 447 -33.26 27.11 50.62
CA VAL A 447 -32.67 27.97 51.65
C VAL A 447 -33.82 28.66 52.38
N GLN A 448 -34.15 28.17 53.58
CA GLN A 448 -35.03 28.88 54.51
C GLN A 448 -34.29 30.07 55.12
N THR A 449 -34.75 31.29 54.84
CA THR A 449 -34.41 32.48 55.62
C THR A 449 -35.58 32.84 56.53
N SER A 450 -35.34 32.76 57.84
CA SER A 450 -36.27 33.10 58.91
C SER A 450 -36.21 34.59 59.31
N GLY A 451 -37.37 35.17 59.64
CA GLY A 451 -37.56 36.39 60.44
C GLY A 451 -37.80 37.67 59.62
N SER A 452 -38.66 38.63 59.99
CA SER A 452 -39.61 38.80 61.09
C SER A 452 -40.33 40.15 60.89
N GLY A 453 -41.63 40.22 61.26
CA GLY A 453 -42.44 41.45 61.45
C GLY A 453 -42.87 42.21 60.19
N ALA A 454 -44.02 42.88 60.09
CA ALA A 454 -45.22 43.04 60.92
C ALA A 454 -46.15 44.03 60.17
N SER A 455 -47.46 43.73 60.11
CA SER A 455 -48.60 44.63 59.81
C SER A 455 -48.59 45.39 58.46
N GLY A 456 -49.66 45.51 57.68
CA GLY A 456 -51.07 45.33 57.92
C GLY A 456 -51.79 46.38 57.06
N GLY A 457 -52.84 45.99 56.33
CA GLY A 457 -53.76 46.95 55.71
C GLY A 457 -53.97 46.81 54.21
N SER A 458 -54.96 45.97 53.86
CA SER A 458 -55.99 46.22 52.84
C SER A 458 -55.64 47.10 51.62
N LYS A 459 -55.57 46.49 50.43
CA LYS A 459 -56.58 46.76 49.39
C LYS A 459 -56.58 45.72 48.26
N LYS A 460 -57.81 45.36 47.96
CA LYS A 460 -58.36 44.47 46.95
C LYS A 460 -57.97 44.89 45.52
N GLY A 461 -57.58 43.91 44.72
CA GLY A 461 -57.80 43.87 43.26
C GLY A 461 -56.71 44.47 42.38
N GLY A 462 -56.22 43.67 41.42
CA GLY A 462 -55.47 44.22 40.29
C GLY A 462 -54.47 43.25 39.68
N THR A 463 -54.96 42.38 38.81
CA THR A 463 -54.19 41.67 37.78
C THR A 463 -53.19 42.62 37.11
N GLY A 464 -51.88 42.33 37.20
CA GLY A 464 -50.86 43.20 36.64
C GLY A 464 -49.52 42.51 36.45
N LYS A 465 -49.33 41.91 35.26
CA LYS A 465 -48.04 41.48 34.70
C LYS A 465 -47.05 42.65 34.71
N GLY A 466 -46.10 42.65 35.64
CA GLY A 466 -44.95 43.55 35.65
C GLY A 466 -43.76 42.92 34.93
N ALA A 467 -43.77 42.96 33.60
CA ALA A 467 -42.58 42.69 32.79
C ALA A 467 -41.60 43.86 32.93
N SER A 468 -40.54 43.69 33.72
CA SER A 468 -39.40 44.60 33.69
C SER A 468 -38.68 44.43 32.36
N LYS A 469 -38.82 45.42 31.48
CA LYS A 469 -38.10 45.50 30.19
C LYS A 469 -36.59 45.51 30.46
N PRO A 470 -35.78 44.67 29.78
CA PRO A 470 -34.34 44.76 29.88
C PRO A 470 -33.88 46.10 29.30
N THR A 471 -33.06 46.83 30.06
CA THR A 471 -32.42 48.06 29.60
C THR A 471 -31.48 47.74 28.43
N PRO A 472 -31.47 48.56 27.35
CA PRO A 472 -30.62 48.29 26.19
C PRO A 472 -29.14 48.43 26.56
N PHE A 473 -28.33 47.45 26.14
CA PHE A 473 -26.88 47.42 26.35
C PHE A 473 -26.22 48.63 25.67
N LYS A 474 -25.64 49.54 26.47
CA LYS A 474 -25.02 50.80 26.02
C LYS A 474 -23.50 50.71 26.15
N GLY A 475 -22.88 49.81 25.39
CA GLY A 475 -21.43 49.58 25.40
C GLY A 475 -20.90 49.09 24.05
N ALA A 476 -19.59 49.19 23.85
CA ALA A 476 -18.94 48.64 22.67
C ALA A 476 -18.99 47.10 22.70
N VAL A 477 -19.42 46.50 21.59
CA VAL A 477 -19.56 45.05 21.44
C VAL A 477 -18.20 44.44 21.07
N THR A 478 -17.77 43.42 21.81
CA THR A 478 -16.46 42.75 21.64
C THR A 478 -16.65 41.26 21.32
N ALA A 479 -15.57 40.56 20.98
CA ALA A 479 -15.62 39.13 20.63
C ALA A 479 -15.80 38.17 21.83
N CYS A 480 -16.03 38.69 23.05
CA CYS A 480 -16.14 37.92 24.28
C CYS A 480 -17.43 37.06 24.36
N SER A 481 -17.48 36.14 25.33
CA SER A 481 -18.68 35.38 25.67
C SER A 481 -19.65 36.23 26.49
N TYR A 482 -20.92 36.28 26.08
CA TYR A 482 -22.00 36.98 26.79
C TYR A 482 -22.91 35.97 27.49
N THR A 483 -23.44 36.31 28.66
CA THR A 483 -24.43 35.47 29.34
C THR A 483 -25.77 35.46 28.58
N PRO A 484 -26.67 34.48 28.81
CA PRO A 484 -27.95 34.40 28.08
C PRO A 484 -28.87 35.63 28.24
N GLY A 485 -28.81 36.33 29.38
CA GLY A 485 -29.56 37.56 29.63
C GLY A 485 -28.98 38.76 28.87
N GLU A 486 -27.65 38.93 28.91
CA GLU A 486 -26.94 39.98 28.18
C GLU A 486 -27.08 39.81 26.67
N TRP A 487 -26.98 38.57 26.17
CA TRP A 487 -27.15 38.28 24.75
C TRP A 487 -28.54 38.70 24.23
N LYS A 488 -29.58 38.45 25.01
CA LYS A 488 -30.96 38.86 24.70
C LYS A 488 -31.18 40.37 24.77
N SER A 489 -30.35 41.08 25.55
CA SER A 489 -30.38 42.54 25.64
C SER A 489 -29.61 43.26 24.52
N LEU A 490 -28.80 42.54 23.74
CA LEU A 490 -28.14 43.04 22.53
C LEU A 490 -29.15 43.14 21.38
N SER A 491 -29.04 44.19 20.56
CA SER A 491 -29.80 44.29 19.32
C SER A 491 -29.39 43.20 18.33
N LYS A 492 -30.24 42.93 17.33
CA LYS A 492 -29.91 41.96 16.25
C LYS A 492 -28.60 42.34 15.55
N ASP A 493 -28.41 43.62 15.25
CA ASP A 493 -27.19 44.12 14.59
C ASP A 493 -25.95 43.97 15.47
N GLN A 494 -26.10 44.14 16.79
CA GLN A 494 -25.02 43.90 17.75
C GLN A 494 -24.66 42.41 17.84
N GLN A 495 -25.65 41.51 17.84
CA GLN A 495 -25.42 40.06 17.83
C GLN A 495 -24.70 39.61 16.54
N GLU A 496 -25.09 40.17 15.39
CA GLU A 496 -24.44 39.94 14.09
C GLU A 496 -22.99 40.44 14.10
N LYS A 497 -22.74 41.60 14.71
CA LYS A 497 -21.40 42.14 14.92
C LYS A 497 -20.53 41.27 15.84
N VAL A 498 -21.08 40.67 16.90
CA VAL A 498 -20.34 39.68 17.71
C VAL A 498 -19.98 38.45 16.86
N ARG A 499 -20.93 37.94 16.06
CA ARG A 499 -20.69 36.77 15.20
C ARG A 499 -19.61 37.06 14.15
N SER A 500 -19.63 38.24 13.53
CA SER A 500 -18.61 38.64 12.55
C SER A 500 -17.24 38.83 13.21
N LEU A 501 -17.17 39.44 14.40
CA LEU A 501 -15.91 39.55 15.17
C LEU A 501 -15.34 38.18 15.56
N ARG A 502 -16.19 37.22 15.95
CA ARG A 502 -15.77 35.84 16.25
C ARG A 502 -15.30 35.09 15.00
N ASN A 503 -15.99 35.25 13.88
CA ASN A 503 -15.58 34.67 12.61
C ASN A 503 -14.25 35.27 12.12
N LYS A 504 -14.06 36.59 12.26
CA LYS A 504 -12.80 37.27 11.92
C LYS A 504 -11.66 36.82 12.83
N LYS A 505 -11.89 36.61 14.12
CA LYS A 505 -10.88 36.02 15.04
C LYS A 505 -10.54 34.57 14.70
N LYS A 506 -11.51 33.79 14.20
CA LYS A 506 -11.30 32.41 13.75
C LYS A 506 -10.52 32.33 12.44
N GLN A 507 -10.61 33.35 11.59
CA GLN A 507 -9.88 33.45 10.31
C GLN A 507 -8.52 34.18 10.42
N GLY A 508 -8.34 35.06 11.40
CA GLY A 508 -7.15 35.92 11.59
C GLY A 508 -5.96 35.26 12.30
N GLY A 509 -5.63 34.01 11.96
CA GLY A 509 -4.40 33.33 12.38
C GLY A 509 -3.18 33.62 11.47
N LYS A 510 -3.03 34.86 10.99
CA LYS A 510 -1.86 35.31 10.20
C LYS A 510 -1.71 36.84 10.39
N PRO A 511 -0.53 37.35 10.80
CA PRO A 511 -0.36 38.80 10.94
C PRO A 511 -0.13 39.41 9.56
N GLU A 512 -0.91 40.43 9.21
CA GLU A 512 -0.68 41.27 8.04
C GLU A 512 -0.11 42.61 8.52
N GLU A 513 1.04 42.94 7.95
CA GLU A 513 1.90 44.09 8.20
C GLU A 513 1.19 45.37 7.73
N SER A 514 0.99 46.32 8.64
CA SER A 514 0.30 47.58 8.34
C SER A 514 1.19 48.50 7.52
N GLU A 515 0.76 48.81 6.29
CA GLU A 515 1.32 49.88 5.46
C GLU A 515 1.28 51.23 6.22
N ARG A 516 2.47 51.76 6.52
CA ARG A 516 2.64 53.14 6.97
C ARG A 516 2.80 54.04 5.74
N SER A 517 1.76 54.82 5.47
CA SER A 517 1.79 55.98 4.60
C SER A 517 2.85 56.98 5.08
N VAL A 518 3.83 57.30 4.23
CA VAL A 518 4.65 58.51 4.34
C VAL A 518 4.75 59.13 2.96
N ASP A 519 4.14 60.30 2.83
CA ASP A 519 4.28 61.18 1.68
C ASP A 519 4.78 62.51 2.23
N SER A 520 6.06 62.82 2.03
CA SER A 520 6.58 64.21 2.00
C SER A 520 8.04 64.30 1.54
N VAL A 521 8.21 65.00 0.41
CA VAL A 521 9.21 66.07 0.18
C VAL A 521 10.62 65.70 -0.36
N ALA A 522 10.73 65.88 -1.68
CA ALA A 522 11.67 66.72 -2.45
C ALA A 522 13.17 66.35 -2.67
N ARG A 523 13.48 66.24 -3.98
CA ARG A 523 14.59 66.80 -4.78
C ARG A 523 16.03 66.79 -4.23
N GLY A 524 16.90 66.09 -4.96
CA GLY A 524 18.35 66.34 -5.09
C GLY A 524 18.96 65.44 -6.18
N GLU A 525 19.72 66.04 -7.09
CA GLU A 525 20.25 65.53 -8.38
C GLU A 525 21.28 64.36 -8.29
N PRO A 526 21.61 63.70 -9.43
CA PRO A 526 22.50 62.55 -9.47
C PRO A 526 23.98 62.98 -9.55
N VAL A 527 24.85 62.29 -8.81
CA VAL A 527 26.30 62.40 -8.97
C VAL A 527 26.85 61.05 -9.42
N ASP A 528 27.30 61.06 -10.68
CA ASP A 528 28.24 60.13 -11.30
C ASP A 528 29.45 59.88 -10.38
N THR A 529 29.82 58.61 -10.20
CA THR A 529 31.23 58.25 -9.97
C THR A 529 31.55 56.97 -10.75
N LYS A 530 32.35 57.18 -11.79
CA LYS A 530 33.17 56.20 -12.49
C LYS A 530 34.44 55.90 -11.67
N GLU A 531 34.96 54.69 -11.89
CA GLU A 531 36.40 54.32 -11.89
C GLU A 531 37.07 54.28 -10.49
N ASP A 532 37.98 53.37 -10.12
CA ASP A 532 38.75 52.31 -10.77
C ASP A 532 39.35 51.40 -9.66
N HIS A 533 39.40 50.07 -9.89
CA HIS A 533 40.57 49.18 -9.75
C HIS A 533 40.18 47.70 -9.82
#